data_AF-A0A918DJW4-F1
#
_entry.id   AF-A0A918DJW4-F1
#
_cell.length_a   1.000
_cell.length_b   1.000
_cell.length_c   1.000
_cell.angle_alpha   90.00
_cell.angle_beta   90.00
_cell.angle_gamma   90.00
#
_symmetry.space_group_name_H-M   'P 1'
#
loop_
_entity.id
_entity.type
_entity.pdbx_description
1 polymer ?
#
loop_
_entity_poly.entity_id
_entity_poly.type
_entity_poly.pdbx_seq_one_letter_code
_entity_poly.pdbx_strand_id
1 'polypeptide(L)'
;MQGITKLLTISMMTAALSGCWLDDDDSVAPTPTPEPEPPAPASTYVRVTHAVSDAPKVNILANGSILAELENVDYQVSSPWIALDEGSYSIQVDAQLPMDTQTPVIGPVDLAFMGNKTYDILAVGKVATIEPLIIENDFTQVSAGNARVQIVHGAADAPMVDIYVTAPEDDLSSAQALATLSFKEHTAQTEVSAGDYRVRVTPAGSQDVVFDSGTLTLPEGLDAMVTATDNVGAGASPVTLLLSTAEGSSMVWDANAGAHVRVVHGVADAPAVDILLNNASTPAAPSLDGVAFLQQSGYLPLAEGDYLVDVVADADNSVVVIDDAVLTLQQGAIYTAMAHNQLANIALGVLLDTPRPLATAAKVRIVHASPSAGNVDIYVTGSEDITNTDAAFSDIPYGSPELINTGYVELPEGRYYVTVTPTGSKQAAIGPIALDLMPGRVFTAVALDAAGGGLPAQVLLLDDSQP
;
A
#
# COMPACT_ATOMS: atom_id res chain seq x y z
N MET A 1 22.36 -23.65 31.44
CA MET A 1 22.79 -24.71 32.37
C MET A 1 21.60 -25.09 33.24
N GLN A 2 21.23 -26.39 33.22
CA GLN A 2 20.30 -27.14 34.10
C GLN A 2 18.88 -26.56 34.26
N GLY A 3 17.79 -27.13 33.72
CA GLY A 3 17.26 -28.50 33.88
C GLY A 3 16.29 -28.52 35.07
N ILE A 4 15.08 -29.11 35.15
CA ILE A 4 14.38 -30.29 34.58
C ILE A 4 12.90 -30.14 35.06
N THR A 5 11.83 -30.15 34.23
CA THR A 5 11.01 -31.28 33.71
C THR A 5 9.89 -31.83 34.64
N LYS A 6 8.60 -31.68 34.19
CA LYS A 6 7.40 -32.58 34.27
C LYS A 6 6.87 -33.06 35.64
N LEU A 7 5.63 -33.56 35.85
CA LEU A 7 4.26 -33.58 35.28
C LEU A 7 3.50 -34.65 36.13
N LEU A 8 2.15 -34.60 36.21
CA LEU A 8 1.20 -35.69 36.64
C LEU A 8 1.18 -36.03 38.17
N THR A 9 0.09 -36.43 38.85
CA THR A 9 -1.20 -37.07 38.49
C THR A 9 -2.15 -37.16 39.74
N ILE A 10 -3.47 -37.06 39.53
CA ILE A 10 -4.61 -37.92 40.02
C ILE A 10 -4.76 -38.28 41.53
N SER A 11 -5.98 -38.04 42.09
CA SER A 11 -6.90 -39.05 42.70
C SER A 11 -8.01 -38.33 43.52
N MET A 12 -9.28 -38.27 43.10
CA MET A 12 -10.40 -39.23 43.20
C MET A 12 -10.97 -39.53 44.63
N MET A 13 -12.25 -39.16 44.78
CA MET A 13 -13.40 -39.88 45.40
C MET A 13 -13.74 -39.85 46.92
N THR A 14 -14.87 -39.17 47.22
CA THR A 14 -16.12 -39.59 47.95
C THR A 14 -16.00 -40.27 49.34
N ALA A 15 -16.78 -39.94 50.39
CA ALA A 15 -18.23 -40.13 50.51
C ALA A 15 -18.72 -39.85 51.97
N ALA A 16 -19.95 -39.31 52.07
CA ALA A 16 -21.06 -39.57 53.01
C ALA A 16 -20.88 -39.51 54.55
N LEU A 17 -21.79 -38.78 55.23
CA LEU A 17 -22.91 -39.37 56.01
C LEU A 17 -23.86 -38.30 56.64
N SER A 18 -25.17 -38.58 56.62
CA SER A 18 -26.28 -38.25 57.58
C SER A 18 -26.38 -36.85 58.21
N GLY A 19 -27.51 -36.12 58.27
CA GLY A 19 -28.93 -36.50 58.38
C GLY A 19 -29.50 -36.01 59.73
N CYS A 20 -30.48 -35.09 59.72
CA CYS A 20 -31.54 -34.77 60.73
C CYS A 20 -32.23 -33.45 60.29
N TRP A 21 -33.46 -33.44 59.77
CA TRP A 21 -34.75 -33.30 60.47
C TRP A 21 -34.88 -32.06 61.36
N LEU A 22 -35.59 -31.02 60.87
CA LEU A 22 -36.51 -30.15 61.62
C LEU A 22 -37.45 -29.44 60.61
N ASP A 23 -38.75 -29.60 60.82
CA ASP A 23 -39.85 -28.84 60.19
C ASP A 23 -39.78 -27.37 60.64
N ASP A 24 -39.85 -26.42 59.71
CA ASP A 24 -40.32 -25.06 59.98
C ASP A 24 -41.18 -24.59 58.80
N ASP A 25 -42.39 -24.18 59.15
CA ASP A 25 -43.51 -23.85 58.26
C ASP A 25 -43.44 -22.37 57.88
N ASP A 26 -42.53 -22.00 56.97
CA ASP A 26 -42.41 -20.64 56.44
C ASP A 26 -43.27 -20.48 55.18
N SER A 27 -44.32 -19.67 55.30
CA SER A 27 -45.14 -19.22 54.18
C SER A 27 -44.30 -18.44 53.17
N VAL A 28 -43.88 -19.11 52.09
CA VAL A 28 -43.10 -18.54 50.99
C VAL A 28 -43.96 -17.49 50.27
N ALA A 29 -43.64 -16.22 50.44
CA ALA A 29 -44.13 -15.16 49.55
C ALA A 29 -43.71 -15.52 48.12
N PRO A 30 -44.58 -15.39 47.10
CA PRO A 30 -44.21 -15.71 45.73
C PRO A 30 -42.98 -14.89 45.36
N THR A 31 -41.88 -15.59 45.08
CA THR A 31 -40.66 -14.98 44.56
C THR A 31 -41.05 -14.23 43.28
N PRO A 32 -40.73 -12.93 43.13
CA PRO A 32 -40.99 -12.24 41.88
C PRO A 32 -40.34 -13.05 40.76
N THR A 33 -41.13 -13.43 39.76
CA THR A 33 -40.60 -14.09 38.57
C THR A 33 -39.51 -13.17 38.02
N PRO A 34 -38.26 -13.66 37.86
CA PRO A 34 -37.23 -12.84 37.24
C PRO A 34 -37.76 -12.38 35.89
N GLU A 35 -37.70 -11.08 35.63
CA GLU A 35 -38.01 -10.51 34.33
C GLU A 35 -37.20 -11.29 33.28
N PRO A 36 -37.81 -11.74 32.17
CA PRO A 36 -37.06 -12.48 31.16
C PRO A 36 -35.86 -11.64 30.74
N GLU A 37 -34.68 -12.24 30.84
CA GLU A 37 -33.44 -11.61 30.42
C GLU A 37 -33.64 -11.11 28.98
N PRO A 38 -33.31 -9.85 28.67
CA PRO A 38 -33.41 -9.32 27.31
C PRO A 38 -32.73 -10.30 26.34
N PRO A 39 -33.33 -10.58 25.17
CA PRO A 39 -32.67 -11.42 24.18
C PRO A 39 -31.28 -10.86 23.90
N ALA A 40 -30.28 -11.75 23.80
CA ALA A 40 -28.94 -11.35 23.41
C ALA A 40 -29.01 -10.56 22.09
N PRO A 41 -28.25 -9.46 21.95
CA PRO A 41 -28.30 -8.66 20.74
C PRO A 41 -27.98 -9.53 19.53
N ALA A 42 -28.71 -9.34 18.44
CA ALA A 42 -28.40 -10.03 17.20
C ALA A 42 -27.06 -9.49 16.64
N SER A 43 -26.18 -10.37 16.17
CA SER A 43 -24.90 -9.96 15.60
C SER A 43 -25.07 -9.32 14.22
N THR A 44 -24.18 -8.39 13.90
CA THR A 44 -24.01 -7.76 12.59
C THR A 44 -22.54 -7.78 12.20
N TYR A 45 -22.25 -7.77 10.90
CA TYR A 45 -20.86 -7.77 10.41
C TYR A 45 -20.57 -6.48 9.65
N VAL A 46 -19.44 -5.87 9.95
CA VAL A 46 -18.97 -4.65 9.30
C VAL A 46 -17.62 -4.89 8.67
N ARG A 47 -17.41 -4.37 7.46
CA ARG A 47 -16.11 -4.29 6.82
C ARG A 47 -15.84 -2.86 6.42
N VAL A 48 -14.63 -2.38 6.72
CA VAL A 48 -14.23 -1.00 6.44
C VAL A 48 -13.13 -1.01 5.38
N THR A 49 -13.27 -0.18 4.35
CA THR A 49 -12.32 -0.06 3.25
C THR A 49 -11.87 1.39 3.08
N HIS A 50 -10.57 1.60 2.95
CA HIS A 50 -10.01 2.89 2.58
C HIS A 50 -9.71 2.96 1.07
N ALA A 51 -10.55 3.67 0.31
CA ALA A 51 -10.45 3.78 -1.15
C ALA A 51 -10.17 5.20 -1.65
N VAL A 52 -9.58 6.08 -0.81
CA VAL A 52 -9.25 7.47 -1.18
C VAL A 52 -7.75 7.55 -1.50
N SER A 53 -7.42 7.66 -2.79
CA SER A 53 -6.06 7.50 -3.30
C SER A 53 -5.08 8.60 -2.88
N ASP A 54 -5.56 9.82 -2.64
CA ASP A 54 -4.76 10.99 -2.24
C ASP A 54 -4.78 11.26 -0.72
N ALA A 55 -5.44 10.40 0.06
CA ALA A 55 -5.50 10.52 1.52
C ALA A 55 -4.30 9.85 2.20
N PRO A 56 -3.84 10.40 3.34
CA PRO A 56 -2.87 9.70 4.17
C PRO A 56 -3.53 8.50 4.86
N LYS A 57 -2.75 7.73 5.62
CA LYS A 57 -3.28 6.65 6.45
C LYS A 57 -4.32 7.17 7.45
N VAL A 58 -5.28 6.33 7.81
CA VAL A 58 -6.36 6.69 8.73
C VAL A 58 -6.49 5.72 9.89
N ASN A 59 -6.96 6.24 11.02
CA ASN A 59 -7.44 5.47 12.17
C ASN A 59 -8.96 5.46 12.16
N ILE A 60 -9.57 4.29 12.40
CA ILE A 60 -11.02 4.13 12.40
C ILE A 60 -11.45 3.89 13.84
N LEU A 61 -12.34 4.74 14.35
CA LEU A 61 -12.81 4.71 15.72
C LEU A 61 -14.31 4.40 15.78
N ALA A 62 -14.70 3.61 16.76
CA ALA A 62 -16.07 3.40 17.18
C ALA A 62 -16.22 3.74 18.66
N ASN A 63 -17.19 4.59 18.99
CA ASN A 63 -17.44 5.08 20.35
C ASN A 63 -16.17 5.68 21.01
N GLY A 64 -15.36 6.36 20.21
CA GLY A 64 -14.12 7.03 20.66
C GLY A 64 -12.92 6.12 20.90
N SER A 65 -12.99 4.83 20.55
CA SER A 65 -11.85 3.89 20.62
C SER A 65 -11.55 3.28 19.26
N ILE A 66 -10.29 2.89 19.00
CA ILE A 66 -9.91 2.21 17.74
C ILE A 66 -10.77 0.96 17.54
N LEU A 67 -11.45 0.89 16.40
CA LEU A 67 -12.33 -0.21 16.03
C LEU A 67 -11.49 -1.38 15.52
N ALA A 68 -11.50 -2.51 16.22
CA ALA A 68 -10.92 -3.78 15.76
C ALA A 68 -9.51 -3.67 15.16
N GLU A 69 -8.60 -2.96 15.85
CA GLU A 69 -7.20 -2.76 15.43
C GLU A 69 -7.03 -2.02 14.08
N LEU A 70 -8.05 -1.29 13.64
CA LEU A 70 -7.99 -0.44 12.44
C LEU A 70 -7.24 0.87 12.72
N GLU A 71 -5.95 0.73 13.02
CA GLU A 71 -4.97 1.82 13.07
C GLU A 71 -4.09 1.81 11.81
N ASN A 72 -3.63 2.99 11.39
CA ASN A 72 -2.74 3.15 10.23
C ASN A 72 -3.27 2.49 8.93
N VAL A 73 -4.59 2.45 8.73
CA VAL A 73 -5.20 1.85 7.54
C VAL A 73 -4.82 2.68 6.32
N ASP A 74 -4.10 2.06 5.38
CA ASP A 74 -3.60 2.71 4.16
C ASP A 74 -4.64 2.61 3.02
N TYR A 75 -4.38 3.34 1.93
CA TYR A 75 -5.15 3.22 0.70
C TYR A 75 -5.13 1.77 0.17
N GLN A 76 -6.25 1.32 -0.40
CA GLN A 76 -6.45 -0.05 -0.89
C GLN A 76 -6.32 -1.12 0.20
N VAL A 77 -6.64 -0.78 1.44
CA VAL A 77 -6.78 -1.73 2.55
C VAL A 77 -8.24 -1.85 2.95
N SER A 78 -8.71 -3.08 3.07
CA SER A 78 -9.99 -3.42 3.69
C SER A 78 -9.78 -4.35 4.88
N SER A 79 -10.57 -4.12 5.93
CA SER A 79 -10.61 -5.03 7.07
C SER A 79 -11.17 -6.41 6.68
N PRO A 80 -10.87 -7.46 7.48
CA PRO A 80 -11.73 -8.63 7.59
C PRO A 80 -13.15 -8.26 8.04
N TRP A 81 -14.06 -9.24 8.11
CA TRP A 81 -15.36 -9.02 8.76
C TRP A 81 -15.19 -8.78 10.26
N ILE A 82 -15.72 -7.66 10.74
CA ILE A 82 -15.74 -7.27 12.15
C ILE A 82 -17.14 -7.58 12.68
N ALA A 83 -17.23 -8.51 13.63
CA ALA A 83 -18.49 -8.80 14.32
C ALA A 83 -18.80 -7.72 15.36
N LEU A 84 -19.98 -7.13 15.27
CA LEU A 84 -20.53 -6.17 16.22
C LEU A 84 -21.89 -6.64 16.70
N ASP A 85 -22.34 -6.09 17.83
CA ASP A 85 -23.73 -6.24 18.28
C ASP A 85 -24.62 -5.25 17.51
N GLU A 86 -25.90 -5.57 17.34
CA GLU A 86 -26.84 -4.58 16.82
C GLU A 86 -26.94 -3.37 17.76
N GLY A 87 -27.02 -2.17 17.17
CA GLY A 87 -27.04 -0.94 17.94
C GLY A 87 -26.51 0.26 17.17
N SER A 88 -26.44 1.39 17.86
CA SER A 88 -25.85 2.62 17.31
C SER A 88 -24.42 2.79 17.79
N TYR A 89 -23.52 3.06 16.86
CA TYR A 89 -22.10 3.32 17.11
C TYR A 89 -21.74 4.70 16.59
N SER A 90 -21.00 5.47 17.41
CA SER A 90 -20.46 6.75 16.98
C SER A 90 -19.15 6.49 16.24
N ILE A 91 -19.17 6.59 14.91
CA ILE A 91 -18.04 6.29 14.03
C ILE A 91 -17.28 7.57 13.69
N GLN A 92 -15.97 7.54 13.81
CA GLN A 92 -15.06 8.64 13.46
C GLN A 92 -13.87 8.07 12.68
N VAL A 93 -13.35 8.84 11.73
CA VAL A 93 -12.13 8.52 10.99
C VAL A 93 -11.16 9.66 11.19
N ASP A 94 -9.98 9.35 11.72
CA ASP A 94 -8.90 10.30 11.95
C ASP A 94 -7.81 10.11 10.91
N ALA A 95 -7.51 11.15 10.14
CA ALA A 95 -6.36 11.17 9.26
C ALA A 95 -5.08 11.30 10.06
N GLN A 96 -4.10 10.46 9.74
CA GLN A 96 -2.74 10.60 10.22
C GLN A 96 -2.02 11.62 9.35
N LEU A 97 -1.51 12.65 9.98
CA LEU A 97 -0.79 13.72 9.33
C LEU A 97 0.68 13.66 9.76
N PRO A 98 1.59 14.28 9.01
CA PRO A 98 3.00 14.32 9.37
C PRO A 98 3.25 14.82 10.80
N MET A 99 4.43 14.51 11.35
CA MET A 99 4.84 14.89 12.70
C MET A 99 3.93 14.33 13.81
N ASP A 100 3.42 13.10 13.61
CA ASP A 100 2.54 12.36 14.52
C ASP A 100 1.26 13.13 14.90
N THR A 101 0.79 13.99 13.99
CA THR A 101 -0.46 14.74 14.18
C THR A 101 -1.65 13.96 13.65
N GLN A 102 -2.81 14.13 14.26
CA GLN A 102 -4.05 13.46 13.85
C GLN A 102 -5.17 14.48 13.76
N THR A 103 -6.08 14.31 12.80
CA THR A 103 -7.24 15.20 12.63
C THR A 103 -8.46 14.39 12.19
N PRO A 104 -9.63 14.57 12.83
CA PRO A 104 -10.86 13.93 12.38
C PRO A 104 -11.26 14.46 11.00
N VAL A 105 -11.42 13.56 10.04
CA VAL A 105 -11.79 13.88 8.65
C VAL A 105 -13.19 13.39 8.28
N ILE A 106 -13.68 12.34 8.96
CA ILE A 106 -15.07 11.89 8.86
C ILE A 106 -15.62 11.72 10.27
N GLY A 107 -16.84 12.19 10.50
CA GLY A 107 -17.54 12.03 11.77
C GLY A 107 -17.04 13.00 12.88
N PRO A 108 -17.42 12.74 14.14
CA PRO A 108 -18.20 11.60 14.59
C PRO A 108 -19.62 11.60 13.99
N VAL A 109 -20.08 10.43 13.54
CA VAL A 109 -21.43 10.21 13.01
C VAL A 109 -22.02 8.94 13.64
N ASP A 110 -23.27 9.03 14.09
CA ASP A 110 -23.96 7.89 14.67
C ASP A 110 -24.54 7.02 13.55
N LEU A 111 -24.02 5.80 13.43
CA LEU A 111 -24.50 4.78 12.50
C LEU A 111 -25.26 3.71 13.27
N ALA A 112 -26.45 3.35 12.79
CA ALA A 112 -27.24 2.26 13.35
C ALA A 112 -27.00 0.99 12.54
N PHE A 113 -26.50 -0.06 13.19
CA PHE A 113 -26.35 -1.39 12.61
C PHE A 113 -27.44 -2.30 13.15
N MET A 114 -28.19 -2.90 12.22
CA MET A 114 -29.24 -3.88 12.52
C MET A 114 -28.67 -5.30 12.55
N GLY A 115 -29.19 -6.16 13.43
CA GLY A 115 -28.79 -7.57 13.46
C GLY A 115 -29.13 -8.34 12.19
N ASN A 116 -28.39 -9.43 11.93
CA ASN A 116 -28.47 -10.28 10.74
C ASN A 116 -28.22 -9.52 9.43
N LYS A 117 -27.38 -8.48 9.47
CA LYS A 117 -26.95 -7.69 8.32
C LYS A 117 -25.44 -7.74 8.16
N THR A 118 -25.00 -7.37 6.96
CA THR A 118 -23.61 -7.04 6.63
C THR A 118 -23.55 -5.60 6.14
N TYR A 119 -22.53 -4.87 6.54
CA TYR A 119 -22.27 -3.49 6.12
C TYR A 119 -20.86 -3.38 5.56
N ASP A 120 -20.75 -3.05 4.28
CA ASP A 120 -19.51 -2.60 3.67
C ASP A 120 -19.45 -1.07 3.73
N ILE A 121 -18.45 -0.53 4.42
CA ILE A 121 -18.27 0.91 4.63
C ILE A 121 -16.97 1.33 3.96
N LEU A 122 -17.08 2.05 2.85
CA LEU A 122 -15.93 2.50 2.08
C LEU A 122 -15.76 4.01 2.24
N ALA A 123 -14.56 4.48 2.55
CA ALA A 123 -14.19 5.88 2.33
C ALA A 123 -13.85 6.06 0.85
N VAL A 124 -14.60 6.91 0.13
CA VAL A 124 -14.45 7.14 -1.31
C VAL A 124 -14.29 8.63 -1.63
N GLY A 125 -13.81 8.94 -2.83
CA GLY A 125 -13.60 10.30 -3.33
C GLY A 125 -12.13 10.72 -3.27
N LYS A 126 -11.88 12.00 -3.01
CA LYS A 126 -10.58 12.61 -2.75
C LYS A 126 -10.60 13.27 -1.37
N VAL A 127 -9.44 13.61 -0.78
CA VAL A 127 -9.41 14.34 0.51
C VAL A 127 -10.32 15.57 0.52
N ALA A 128 -10.40 16.30 -0.58
CA ALA A 128 -11.24 17.49 -0.70
C ALA A 128 -12.76 17.22 -0.73
N THR A 129 -13.18 16.00 -1.09
CA THR A 129 -14.58 15.60 -1.29
C THR A 129 -14.89 14.24 -0.66
N ILE A 130 -14.15 13.87 0.38
CA ILE A 130 -14.20 12.54 0.99
C ILE A 130 -15.59 12.29 1.59
N GLU A 131 -16.14 11.11 1.34
CA GLU A 131 -17.43 10.71 1.88
C GLU A 131 -17.49 9.20 2.15
N PRO A 132 -18.30 8.75 3.12
CA PRO A 132 -18.57 7.33 3.30
C PRO A 132 -19.61 6.82 2.30
N LEU A 133 -19.32 5.69 1.67
CA LEU A 133 -20.29 4.85 0.95
C LEU A 133 -20.61 3.63 1.80
N ILE A 134 -21.86 3.52 2.25
CA ILE A 134 -22.33 2.42 3.08
C ILE A 134 -23.24 1.53 2.23
N ILE A 135 -22.87 0.26 2.12
CA ILE A 135 -23.63 -0.76 1.39
C ILE A 135 -24.12 -1.79 2.41
N GLU A 136 -25.43 -1.93 2.50
CA GLU A 136 -26.10 -2.88 3.39
C GLU A 136 -26.59 -4.11 2.61
N ASN A 137 -26.32 -5.31 3.13
CA ASN A 137 -26.89 -6.55 2.63
C ASN A 137 -27.41 -7.44 3.77
N ASP A 138 -28.30 -8.38 3.46
CA ASP A 138 -28.74 -9.41 4.40
C ASP A 138 -27.63 -10.43 4.66
N PHE A 139 -27.42 -10.80 5.93
CA PHE A 139 -26.45 -11.84 6.27
C PHE A 139 -27.02 -13.21 5.88
N THR A 140 -26.49 -13.75 4.78
CA THR A 140 -26.89 -15.06 4.25
C THR A 140 -25.66 -15.91 3.95
N GLN A 141 -25.80 -17.22 4.08
CA GLN A 141 -24.74 -18.16 3.68
C GLN A 141 -24.66 -18.23 2.16
N VAL A 142 -23.45 -18.25 1.60
CA VAL A 142 -23.22 -18.52 0.19
C VAL A 142 -23.63 -19.96 -0.13
N SER A 143 -24.42 -20.16 -1.18
CA SER A 143 -24.86 -21.51 -1.57
C SER A 143 -23.68 -22.42 -1.93
N ALA A 144 -23.79 -23.71 -1.62
CA ALA A 144 -22.76 -24.70 -1.96
C ALA A 144 -22.49 -24.71 -3.47
N GLY A 145 -21.21 -24.79 -3.84
CA GLY A 145 -20.72 -24.72 -5.23
C GLY A 145 -20.62 -23.31 -5.82
N ASN A 146 -21.02 -22.27 -5.09
CA ASN A 146 -21.02 -20.88 -5.58
C ASN A 146 -20.02 -19.99 -4.86
N ALA A 147 -19.71 -18.86 -5.49
CA ALA A 147 -19.10 -17.67 -4.91
C ALA A 147 -20.11 -16.52 -4.99
N ARG A 148 -20.11 -15.61 -4.01
CA ARG A 148 -20.89 -14.37 -4.00
C ARG A 148 -19.99 -13.17 -4.27
N VAL A 149 -20.42 -12.31 -5.19
CA VAL A 149 -19.71 -11.09 -5.58
C VAL A 149 -20.63 -9.88 -5.56
N GLN A 150 -20.08 -8.73 -5.17
CA GLN A 150 -20.70 -7.42 -5.31
C GLN A 150 -19.67 -6.44 -5.86
N ILE A 151 -20.01 -5.67 -6.91
CA ILE A 151 -19.06 -4.78 -7.57
C ILE A 151 -19.39 -3.33 -7.25
N VAL A 152 -18.36 -2.55 -6.92
CA VAL A 152 -18.46 -1.13 -6.57
C VAL A 152 -17.52 -0.33 -7.47
N HIS A 153 -18.01 0.77 -8.03
CA HIS A 153 -17.15 1.76 -8.65
C HIS A 153 -16.70 2.80 -7.62
N GLY A 154 -15.54 2.57 -7.00
CA GLY A 154 -14.94 3.47 -6.00
C GLY A 154 -13.86 4.42 -6.53
N ALA A 155 -13.44 4.28 -7.78
CA ALA A 155 -12.43 5.14 -8.42
C ALA A 155 -13.00 6.53 -8.71
N ALA A 156 -12.45 7.57 -8.08
CA ALA A 156 -12.93 8.94 -8.21
C ALA A 156 -12.42 9.65 -9.47
N ASP A 157 -11.26 9.20 -10.01
CA ASP A 157 -10.65 9.78 -11.20
C ASP A 157 -11.11 9.09 -12.50
N ALA A 158 -11.71 7.90 -12.39
CA ALA A 158 -12.24 7.18 -13.54
C ALA A 158 -13.66 7.68 -13.91
N PRO A 159 -13.98 7.79 -15.21
CA PRO A 159 -15.32 8.14 -15.67
C PRO A 159 -16.28 6.95 -15.43
N MET A 160 -17.55 7.13 -15.78
CA MET A 160 -18.52 6.03 -15.83
C MET A 160 -18.01 4.87 -16.71
N VAL A 161 -18.15 3.64 -16.23
CA VAL A 161 -17.60 2.43 -16.86
C VAL A 161 -18.65 1.35 -17.10
N ASP A 162 -18.40 0.53 -18.12
CA ASP A 162 -19.06 -0.76 -18.31
C ASP A 162 -18.15 -1.87 -17.76
N ILE A 163 -18.73 -2.77 -16.95
CA ILE A 163 -18.05 -3.90 -16.33
C ILE A 163 -18.53 -5.19 -16.98
N TYR A 164 -17.59 -6.00 -17.46
CA TYR A 164 -17.84 -7.28 -18.09
C TYR A 164 -17.21 -8.38 -17.26
N VAL A 165 -17.98 -9.44 -17.01
CA VAL A 165 -17.52 -10.65 -16.33
C VAL A 165 -17.84 -11.82 -17.24
N THR A 166 -16.81 -12.52 -17.70
CA THR A 166 -16.93 -13.61 -18.68
C THR A 166 -16.06 -14.80 -18.28
N ALA A 167 -16.12 -15.91 -19.03
CA ALA A 167 -15.07 -16.91 -18.95
C ALA A 167 -13.73 -16.34 -19.49
N PRO A 168 -12.57 -16.91 -19.11
CA PRO A 168 -11.27 -16.32 -19.42
C PRO A 168 -10.97 -16.10 -20.91
N GLU A 169 -11.41 -17.04 -21.75
CA GLU A 169 -11.16 -17.07 -23.20
C GLU A 169 -12.27 -16.41 -24.03
N ASP A 170 -13.33 -15.91 -23.38
CA ASP A 170 -14.48 -15.34 -24.10
C ASP A 170 -14.16 -13.96 -24.70
N ASP A 171 -14.57 -13.75 -25.95
CA ASP A 171 -14.42 -12.48 -26.66
C ASP A 171 -15.43 -11.44 -26.17
N LEU A 172 -14.94 -10.23 -25.86
CA LEU A 172 -15.74 -9.12 -25.37
C LEU A 172 -16.75 -8.60 -26.41
N SER A 173 -16.45 -8.70 -27.70
CA SER A 173 -17.30 -8.18 -28.79
C SER A 173 -18.72 -8.76 -28.81
N SER A 174 -18.89 -9.95 -28.23
CA SER A 174 -20.17 -10.64 -28.10
C SER A 174 -20.76 -10.59 -26.68
N ALA A 175 -20.00 -10.08 -25.71
CA ALA A 175 -20.40 -10.00 -24.33
C ALA A 175 -21.28 -8.76 -24.07
N GLN A 176 -22.20 -8.88 -23.11
CA GLN A 176 -22.92 -7.74 -22.57
C GLN A 176 -22.27 -7.32 -21.26
N ALA A 177 -22.27 -6.01 -20.99
CA ALA A 177 -21.84 -5.51 -19.71
C ALA A 177 -22.74 -6.12 -18.62
N LEU A 178 -22.13 -6.64 -17.56
CA LEU A 178 -22.81 -7.06 -16.35
C LEU A 178 -23.49 -5.84 -15.70
N ALA A 179 -22.78 -4.71 -15.67
CA ALA A 179 -23.27 -3.45 -15.14
C ALA A 179 -22.59 -2.26 -15.81
N THR A 180 -23.31 -1.16 -15.94
CA THR A 180 -22.76 0.17 -16.21
C THR A 180 -22.85 0.95 -14.91
N LEU A 181 -21.71 1.37 -14.36
CA LEU A 181 -21.65 2.06 -13.07
C LEU A 181 -20.98 3.42 -13.23
N SER A 182 -21.57 4.43 -12.62
CA SER A 182 -20.93 5.71 -12.30
C SER A 182 -20.20 5.60 -10.96
N PHE A 183 -19.33 6.57 -10.67
CA PHE A 183 -18.70 6.69 -9.35
C PHE A 183 -19.73 6.59 -8.20
N LYS A 184 -19.43 5.72 -7.22
CA LYS A 184 -20.25 5.30 -6.06
C LYS A 184 -21.43 4.36 -6.34
N GLU A 185 -21.73 4.06 -7.60
CA GLU A 185 -22.71 3.03 -7.91
C GLU A 185 -22.13 1.63 -7.67
N HIS A 186 -23.02 0.69 -7.38
CA HIS A 186 -22.68 -0.69 -7.07
C HIS A 186 -23.77 -1.64 -7.55
N THR A 187 -23.42 -2.90 -7.76
CA THR A 187 -24.37 -3.96 -8.09
C THR A 187 -25.08 -4.49 -6.85
N ALA A 188 -26.14 -5.25 -7.02
CA ALA A 188 -26.61 -6.17 -5.98
C ALA A 188 -25.59 -7.32 -5.80
N GLN A 189 -25.66 -8.00 -4.65
CA GLN A 189 -24.95 -9.27 -4.46
C GLN A 189 -25.45 -10.32 -5.45
N THR A 190 -24.52 -10.99 -6.12
CA THR A 190 -24.83 -12.05 -7.09
C THR A 190 -24.02 -13.29 -6.75
N GLU A 191 -24.69 -14.44 -6.72
CA GLU A 191 -24.01 -15.73 -6.67
C GLU A 191 -23.70 -16.24 -8.08
N VAL A 192 -22.45 -16.66 -8.28
CA VAL A 192 -21.95 -17.28 -9.50
C VAL A 192 -21.33 -18.62 -9.15
N SER A 193 -21.30 -19.57 -10.09
CA SER A 193 -20.63 -20.84 -9.85
C SER A 193 -19.14 -20.63 -9.58
N ALA A 194 -18.57 -21.38 -8.64
CA ALA A 194 -17.14 -21.34 -8.39
C ALA A 194 -16.37 -21.73 -9.66
N GLY A 195 -15.28 -21.02 -9.96
CA GLY A 195 -14.52 -21.21 -11.18
C GLY A 195 -13.68 -20.01 -11.58
N ASP A 196 -13.15 -20.06 -12.80
CA ASP A 196 -12.30 -19.03 -13.37
C ASP A 196 -13.11 -18.05 -14.20
N TYR A 197 -12.87 -16.77 -13.96
CA TYR A 197 -13.52 -15.66 -14.63
C TYR A 197 -12.49 -14.66 -15.14
N ARG A 198 -12.92 -13.73 -15.96
CA ARG A 198 -12.14 -12.56 -16.37
C ARG A 198 -13.01 -11.32 -16.26
N VAL A 199 -12.51 -10.34 -15.52
CA VAL A 199 -13.16 -9.05 -15.32
C VAL A 199 -12.51 -8.03 -16.24
N ARG A 200 -13.30 -7.41 -17.11
CA ARG A 200 -12.86 -6.36 -18.02
C ARG A 200 -13.67 -5.10 -17.78
N VAL A 201 -13.02 -3.94 -17.83
CA VAL A 201 -13.65 -2.64 -17.67
C VAL A 201 -13.39 -1.82 -18.91
N THR A 202 -14.44 -1.18 -19.43
CA THR A 202 -14.36 -0.23 -20.55
C THR A 202 -15.00 1.09 -20.14
N PRO A 203 -14.64 2.23 -20.76
CA PRO A 203 -15.43 3.45 -20.65
C PRO A 203 -16.86 3.19 -21.12
N ALA A 204 -17.85 3.74 -20.44
CA ALA A 204 -19.26 3.46 -20.74
C ALA A 204 -19.61 3.76 -22.22
N GLY A 205 -20.21 2.79 -22.89
CA GLY A 205 -20.55 2.86 -24.32
C GLY A 205 -19.39 2.61 -25.29
N SER A 206 -18.20 2.27 -24.78
CA SER A 206 -17.05 1.82 -25.58
C SER A 206 -16.78 0.32 -25.36
N GLN A 207 -16.10 -0.30 -26.32
CA GLN A 207 -15.52 -1.65 -26.18
C GLN A 207 -14.00 -1.62 -25.97
N ASP A 208 -13.40 -0.43 -25.87
CA ASP A 208 -11.98 -0.29 -25.58
C ASP A 208 -11.70 -0.70 -24.12
N VAL A 209 -11.02 -1.84 -23.95
CA VAL A 209 -10.64 -2.35 -22.64
C VAL A 209 -9.57 -1.46 -22.03
N VAL A 210 -9.86 -0.89 -20.87
CA VAL A 210 -8.93 -0.06 -20.09
C VAL A 210 -8.42 -0.76 -18.84
N PHE A 211 -9.11 -1.83 -18.41
CA PHE A 211 -8.64 -2.75 -17.38
C PHE A 211 -9.05 -4.17 -17.72
N ASP A 212 -8.16 -5.13 -17.48
CA ASP A 212 -8.35 -6.56 -17.63
C ASP A 212 -7.70 -7.31 -16.48
N SER A 213 -8.47 -8.06 -15.69
CA SER A 213 -7.91 -8.82 -14.56
C SER A 213 -7.02 -9.99 -14.98
N GLY A 214 -7.04 -10.38 -16.26
CA GLY A 214 -6.67 -11.74 -16.66
C GLY A 214 -7.59 -12.77 -16.00
N THR A 215 -7.09 -14.00 -15.83
CA THR A 215 -7.85 -15.06 -15.15
C THR A 215 -7.90 -14.82 -13.65
N LEU A 216 -9.10 -14.61 -13.12
CA LEU A 216 -9.42 -14.48 -11.71
C LEU A 216 -10.21 -15.69 -11.23
N THR A 217 -9.63 -16.47 -10.31
CA THR A 217 -10.30 -17.64 -9.71
C THR A 217 -11.21 -17.21 -8.57
N LEU A 218 -12.49 -17.61 -8.63
CA LEU A 218 -13.48 -17.45 -7.56
C LEU A 218 -13.74 -18.82 -6.91
N PRO A 219 -13.14 -19.13 -5.75
CA PRO A 219 -13.34 -20.41 -5.08
C PRO A 219 -14.75 -20.55 -4.47
N GLU A 220 -15.17 -21.79 -4.25
CA GLU A 220 -16.44 -22.08 -3.56
C GLU A 220 -16.45 -21.45 -2.16
N GLY A 221 -17.58 -20.82 -1.82
CA GLY A 221 -17.77 -20.15 -0.54
C GLY A 221 -17.13 -18.76 -0.45
N LEU A 222 -16.48 -18.27 -1.51
CA LEU A 222 -15.99 -16.90 -1.56
C LEU A 222 -17.17 -15.92 -1.40
N ASP A 223 -17.02 -14.94 -0.53
CA ASP A 223 -17.91 -13.80 -0.41
C ASP A 223 -17.07 -12.52 -0.52
N ALA A 224 -17.12 -11.88 -1.68
CA ALA A 224 -16.22 -10.80 -2.04
C ALA A 224 -16.95 -9.53 -2.50
N MET A 225 -16.46 -8.39 -2.03
CA MET A 225 -16.73 -7.10 -2.66
C MET A 225 -15.55 -6.73 -3.55
N VAL A 226 -15.81 -6.44 -4.82
CA VAL A 226 -14.84 -6.01 -5.81
C VAL A 226 -14.98 -4.50 -6.00
N THR A 227 -14.02 -3.73 -5.51
CA THR A 227 -14.05 -2.27 -5.63
C THR A 227 -13.06 -1.81 -6.68
N ALA A 228 -13.51 -1.19 -7.76
CA ALA A 228 -12.60 -0.45 -8.65
C ALA A 228 -12.12 0.80 -7.92
N THR A 229 -10.81 1.00 -7.80
CA THR A 229 -10.16 2.12 -7.10
C THR A 229 -9.18 2.80 -8.04
N ASP A 230 -8.80 4.06 -7.79
CA ASP A 230 -7.85 4.78 -8.67
C ASP A 230 -6.52 4.03 -8.79
N ASN A 231 -5.96 3.90 -10.00
CA ASN A 231 -4.64 3.30 -10.14
C ASN A 231 -3.54 4.25 -9.63
N VAL A 232 -2.67 3.77 -8.75
CA VAL A 232 -1.49 4.50 -8.24
C VAL A 232 -0.17 3.74 -8.50
N GLY A 233 -0.25 2.60 -9.19
CA GLY A 233 0.88 1.77 -9.59
C GLY A 233 1.23 1.92 -11.07
N ALA A 234 2.05 1.00 -11.57
CA ALA A 234 2.45 0.95 -12.98
C ALA A 234 1.28 0.61 -13.92
N GLY A 235 1.46 0.90 -15.21
CA GLY A 235 0.49 0.59 -16.26
C GLY A 235 -0.48 1.72 -16.57
N ALA A 236 -1.17 1.60 -17.71
CA ALA A 236 -2.04 2.64 -18.25
C ALA A 236 -3.50 2.57 -17.77
N SER A 237 -3.87 1.51 -17.04
CA SER A 237 -5.24 1.38 -16.54
C SER A 237 -5.57 2.53 -15.59
N PRO A 238 -6.76 3.15 -15.71
CA PRO A 238 -7.21 4.18 -14.77
C PRO A 238 -7.61 3.60 -13.40
N VAL A 239 -7.84 2.29 -13.32
CA VAL A 239 -8.31 1.61 -12.12
C VAL A 239 -7.47 0.40 -11.75
N THR A 240 -7.48 0.07 -10.46
CA THR A 240 -7.05 -1.21 -9.91
C THR A 240 -8.22 -1.80 -9.12
N LEU A 241 -8.45 -3.11 -9.20
CA LEU A 241 -9.52 -3.73 -8.42
C LEU A 241 -9.00 -4.13 -7.03
N LEU A 242 -9.75 -3.78 -5.99
CA LEU A 242 -9.56 -4.25 -4.64
C LEU A 242 -10.58 -5.35 -4.35
N LEU A 243 -10.09 -6.55 -4.07
CA LEU A 243 -10.90 -7.71 -3.71
C LEU A 243 -10.95 -7.81 -2.18
N SER A 244 -12.08 -7.43 -1.59
CA SER A 244 -12.31 -7.48 -0.15
C SER A 244 -13.11 -8.73 0.21
N THR A 245 -12.58 -9.58 1.09
CA THR A 245 -13.19 -10.85 1.52
C THR A 245 -13.42 -10.86 3.04
N ALA A 246 -13.82 -12.01 3.58
CA ALA A 246 -13.92 -12.21 5.02
C ALA A 246 -12.57 -12.17 5.75
N GLU A 247 -11.46 -12.39 5.04
CA GLU A 247 -10.11 -12.53 5.60
C GLU A 247 -9.27 -11.25 5.46
N GLY A 248 -9.73 -10.25 4.71
CA GLY A 248 -9.01 -9.01 4.43
C GLY A 248 -9.16 -8.60 2.96
N SER A 249 -8.15 -7.92 2.39
CA SER A 249 -8.17 -7.52 0.98
C SER A 249 -6.90 -7.87 0.23
N SER A 250 -7.03 -8.03 -1.09
CA SER A 250 -5.94 -8.12 -2.04
C SER A 250 -6.21 -7.25 -3.28
N MET A 251 -5.15 -6.78 -3.93
CA MET A 251 -5.25 -6.06 -5.19
C MET A 251 -5.25 -7.03 -6.37
N VAL A 252 -6.00 -6.68 -7.41
CA VAL A 252 -5.94 -7.29 -8.74
C VAL A 252 -5.57 -6.20 -9.72
N TRP A 253 -4.36 -6.30 -10.25
CA TRP A 253 -3.81 -5.37 -11.23
C TRP A 253 -4.32 -5.70 -12.64
N ASP A 254 -4.19 -4.72 -13.53
CA ASP A 254 -4.39 -4.96 -14.95
C ASP A 254 -3.35 -5.98 -15.46
N ALA A 255 -3.77 -6.95 -16.26
CA ALA A 255 -2.94 -8.01 -16.80
C ALA A 255 -1.79 -7.47 -17.65
N ASN A 256 -1.96 -6.28 -18.24
CA ASN A 256 -0.97 -5.59 -19.04
C ASN A 256 -0.28 -4.44 -18.28
N ALA A 257 -0.47 -4.33 -16.95
CA ALA A 257 0.14 -3.28 -16.15
C ALA A 257 1.68 -3.29 -16.25
N GLY A 258 2.28 -4.49 -16.34
CA GLY A 258 3.73 -4.66 -16.30
C GLY A 258 4.34 -4.02 -15.05
N ALA A 259 5.54 -3.47 -15.19
CA ALA A 259 6.21 -2.67 -14.20
C ALA A 259 6.80 -1.41 -14.86
N HIS A 260 7.01 -0.36 -14.08
CA HIS A 260 7.71 0.84 -14.55
C HIS A 260 9.10 0.91 -13.92
N VAL A 261 10.15 1.14 -14.71
CA VAL A 261 11.53 1.21 -14.23
C VAL A 261 12.20 2.50 -14.69
N ARG A 262 12.74 3.26 -13.74
CA ARG A 262 13.63 4.38 -14.01
C ARG A 262 15.07 3.96 -13.77
N VAL A 263 15.97 4.33 -14.68
CA VAL A 263 17.40 4.06 -14.57
C VAL A 263 18.14 5.31 -14.13
N VAL A 264 19.12 5.16 -13.23
CA VAL A 264 19.99 6.24 -12.75
C VAL A 264 21.45 5.84 -12.83
N HIS A 265 22.30 6.71 -13.38
CA HIS A 265 23.74 6.52 -13.32
C HIS A 265 24.37 7.32 -12.18
N GLY A 266 24.67 6.63 -11.07
CA GLY A 266 25.24 7.18 -9.85
C GLY A 266 26.74 6.92 -9.64
N VAL A 267 27.48 6.44 -10.65
CA VAL A 267 28.90 6.08 -10.51
C VAL A 267 29.76 7.26 -10.97
N ALA A 268 30.32 7.99 -10.01
CA ALA A 268 30.90 9.31 -10.28
C ALA A 268 32.24 9.29 -11.04
N ASP A 269 32.96 8.17 -10.99
CA ASP A 269 34.25 7.94 -11.67
C ASP A 269 34.12 7.09 -12.95
N ALA A 270 32.89 6.79 -13.38
CA ALA A 270 32.61 6.08 -14.62
C ALA A 270 32.34 7.03 -15.81
N PRO A 271 32.71 6.65 -17.04
CA PRO A 271 32.23 7.32 -18.25
C PRO A 271 30.74 7.04 -18.49
N ALA A 272 30.17 7.62 -19.55
CA ALA A 272 28.82 7.27 -19.98
C ALA A 272 28.70 5.77 -20.30
N VAL A 273 27.52 5.22 -20.02
CA VAL A 273 27.22 3.79 -20.16
C VAL A 273 25.95 3.55 -20.93
N ASP A 274 25.92 2.40 -21.59
CA ASP A 274 24.72 1.81 -22.15
C ASP A 274 24.13 0.79 -21.18
N ILE A 275 22.81 0.68 -21.14
CA ILE A 275 22.10 -0.33 -20.38
C ILE A 275 21.43 -1.30 -21.36
N LEU A 276 21.84 -2.57 -21.29
CA LEU A 276 21.35 -3.65 -22.13
C LEU A 276 20.50 -4.59 -21.27
N LEU A 277 19.43 -5.09 -21.86
CA LEU A 277 18.52 -6.04 -21.21
C LEU A 277 18.58 -7.38 -21.93
N ASN A 278 18.66 -8.46 -21.16
CA ASN A 278 18.62 -9.84 -21.65
C ASN A 278 19.66 -10.13 -22.73
N ASN A 279 20.91 -9.71 -22.50
CA ASN A 279 22.03 -9.90 -23.42
C ASN A 279 21.79 -9.31 -24.83
N ALA A 280 20.93 -8.29 -24.95
CA ALA A 280 20.75 -7.55 -26.19
C ALA A 280 22.05 -6.85 -26.60
N SER A 281 22.29 -6.65 -27.90
CA SER A 281 23.50 -5.97 -28.38
C SER A 281 23.39 -4.43 -28.43
N THR A 282 22.19 -3.90 -28.23
CA THR A 282 21.89 -2.45 -28.25
C THR A 282 20.85 -2.11 -27.20
N PRO A 283 20.85 -0.89 -26.63
CA PRO A 283 19.85 -0.46 -25.65
C PRO A 283 18.42 -0.57 -26.17
N ALA A 284 17.48 -0.94 -25.29
CA ALA A 284 16.07 -1.12 -25.64
C ALA A 284 15.32 0.22 -25.87
N ALA A 285 15.88 1.33 -25.37
CA ALA A 285 15.32 2.67 -25.52
C ALA A 285 16.44 3.73 -25.62
N PRO A 286 16.22 4.87 -26.30
CA PRO A 286 17.23 5.94 -26.40
C PRO A 286 17.63 6.57 -25.06
N SER A 287 16.78 6.48 -24.03
CA SER A 287 17.11 6.94 -22.68
C SER A 287 18.06 6.01 -21.92
N LEU A 288 18.41 4.86 -22.51
CA LEU A 288 19.34 3.85 -21.98
C LEU A 288 20.65 3.80 -22.77
N ASP A 289 20.82 4.72 -23.74
CA ASP A 289 21.98 4.86 -24.62
C ASP A 289 22.79 6.09 -24.17
N GLY A 290 24.08 5.91 -23.90
CA GLY A 290 24.98 6.97 -23.46
C GLY A 290 24.56 7.68 -22.17
N VAL A 291 24.03 6.95 -21.18
CA VAL A 291 23.62 7.51 -19.88
C VAL A 291 24.85 7.98 -19.11
N ALA A 292 24.98 9.28 -18.92
CA ALA A 292 26.11 9.88 -18.19
C ALA A 292 25.87 9.98 -16.68
N PHE A 293 26.93 10.17 -15.89
CA PHE A 293 26.82 10.38 -14.44
C PHE A 293 25.87 11.55 -14.12
N LEU A 294 25.00 11.37 -13.11
CA LEU A 294 23.87 12.25 -12.73
C LEU A 294 22.69 12.27 -13.72
N GLN A 295 22.75 11.52 -14.81
CA GLN A 295 21.62 11.35 -15.70
C GLN A 295 20.67 10.27 -15.17
N GLN A 296 19.38 10.49 -15.41
CA GLN A 296 18.31 9.53 -15.19
C GLN A 296 17.45 9.41 -16.44
N SER A 297 16.79 8.28 -16.61
CA SER A 297 15.70 8.15 -17.57
C SER A 297 14.38 8.70 -17.00
N GLY A 298 13.33 8.74 -17.82
CA GLY A 298 11.96 8.65 -17.29
C GLY A 298 11.65 7.22 -16.84
N TYR A 299 10.48 6.99 -16.28
CA TYR A 299 10.00 5.63 -16.05
C TYR A 299 9.67 4.95 -17.38
N LEU A 300 10.26 3.78 -17.60
CA LEU A 300 10.10 2.97 -18.79
C LEU A 300 9.15 1.81 -18.46
N PRO A 301 8.09 1.58 -19.26
CA PRO A 301 7.23 0.42 -19.09
C PRO A 301 7.96 -0.84 -19.55
N LEU A 302 8.05 -1.82 -18.68
CA LEU A 302 8.59 -3.15 -18.94
C LEU A 302 7.55 -4.20 -18.55
N ALA A 303 7.56 -5.35 -19.20
CA ALA A 303 6.74 -6.48 -18.75
C ALA A 303 7.24 -6.95 -17.38
N GLU A 304 6.36 -7.52 -16.56
CA GLU A 304 6.78 -8.23 -15.35
C GLU A 304 7.69 -9.42 -15.68
N GLY A 305 8.50 -9.85 -14.71
CA GLY A 305 9.42 -10.97 -14.85
C GLY A 305 10.87 -10.63 -14.56
N ASP A 306 11.76 -11.58 -14.82
CA ASP A 306 13.19 -11.45 -14.55
C ASP A 306 13.93 -10.93 -15.79
N TYR A 307 14.77 -9.93 -15.58
CA TYR A 307 15.66 -9.36 -16.58
C TYR A 307 17.11 -9.58 -16.17
N LEU A 308 17.96 -9.84 -17.15
CA LEU A 308 19.41 -9.78 -16.99
C LEU A 308 19.86 -8.39 -17.46
N VAL A 309 20.38 -7.59 -16.54
CA VAL A 309 20.81 -6.22 -16.80
C VAL A 309 22.31 -6.19 -16.97
N ASP A 310 22.76 -5.75 -18.14
CA ASP A 310 24.16 -5.45 -18.41
C ASP A 310 24.34 -3.94 -18.44
N VAL A 311 25.42 -3.47 -17.83
CA VAL A 311 25.90 -2.09 -17.98
C VAL A 311 27.23 -2.15 -18.69
N VAL A 312 27.32 -1.47 -19.84
CA VAL A 312 28.48 -1.52 -20.73
C VAL A 312 28.97 -0.13 -21.05
N ALA A 313 30.22 0.01 -21.48
CA ALA A 313 30.75 1.32 -21.88
C ALA A 313 30.12 1.79 -23.20
N ASP A 314 29.57 3.00 -23.23
CA ASP A 314 28.93 3.62 -24.40
C ASP A 314 29.82 3.62 -25.67
N ALA A 315 31.14 3.81 -25.49
CA ALA A 315 32.08 3.83 -26.60
C ALA A 315 32.38 2.43 -27.21
N ASP A 316 32.15 1.36 -26.45
CA ASP A 316 32.43 -0.02 -26.83
C ASP A 316 31.64 -1.01 -25.95
N ASN A 317 30.50 -1.47 -26.45
CA ASN A 317 29.60 -2.39 -25.74
C ASN A 317 30.21 -3.77 -25.45
N SER A 318 31.42 -4.07 -25.92
CA SER A 318 32.16 -5.27 -25.48
C SER A 318 32.81 -5.11 -24.10
N VAL A 319 32.88 -3.90 -23.57
CA VAL A 319 33.38 -3.60 -22.22
C VAL A 319 32.20 -3.60 -21.25
N VAL A 320 31.97 -4.75 -20.62
CA VAL A 320 30.90 -4.97 -19.65
C VAL A 320 31.41 -4.68 -18.23
N VAL A 321 30.69 -3.85 -17.47
CA VAL A 321 31.04 -3.46 -16.09
C VAL A 321 30.06 -4.01 -15.05
N ILE A 322 28.80 -4.21 -15.43
CA ILE A 322 27.84 -5.06 -14.72
C ILE A 322 27.37 -6.11 -15.73
N ASP A 323 27.45 -7.38 -15.36
CA ASP A 323 27.22 -8.53 -16.23
C ASP A 323 26.13 -9.41 -15.63
N ASP A 324 25.03 -9.62 -16.36
CA ASP A 324 23.88 -10.45 -16.00
C ASP A 324 23.31 -10.18 -14.59
N ALA A 325 23.20 -8.90 -14.18
CA ALA A 325 22.58 -8.56 -12.91
C ALA A 325 21.07 -8.81 -12.97
N VAL A 326 20.56 -9.66 -12.08
CA VAL A 326 19.13 -10.03 -12.06
C VAL A 326 18.28 -8.87 -11.52
N LEU A 327 17.31 -8.44 -12.32
CA LEU A 327 16.25 -7.50 -11.95
C LEU A 327 14.89 -8.19 -12.06
N THR A 328 14.27 -8.51 -10.93
CA THR A 328 12.93 -9.09 -10.87
C THR A 328 11.87 -7.98 -10.77
N LEU A 329 11.00 -7.91 -11.75
CA LEU A 329 9.92 -6.93 -11.84
C LEU A 329 8.56 -7.58 -11.53
N GLN A 330 7.77 -6.95 -10.67
CA GLN A 330 6.42 -7.41 -10.31
C GLN A 330 5.35 -6.55 -10.98
N GLN A 331 4.20 -7.14 -11.31
CA GLN A 331 3.05 -6.42 -11.84
C GLN A 331 2.63 -5.24 -10.94
N GLY A 332 2.35 -4.10 -11.57
CA GLY A 332 1.92 -2.87 -10.89
C GLY A 332 3.02 -2.15 -10.12
N ALA A 333 4.22 -2.72 -10.03
CA ALA A 333 5.32 -2.15 -9.27
C ALA A 333 6.13 -1.13 -10.08
N ILE A 334 6.68 -0.15 -9.35
CA ILE A 334 7.47 0.95 -9.90
C ILE A 334 8.85 0.90 -9.23
N TYR A 335 9.92 0.97 -10.01
CA TYR A 335 11.28 0.80 -9.51
C TYR A 335 12.22 1.91 -9.97
N THR A 336 13.21 2.21 -9.14
CA THR A 336 14.42 2.92 -9.55
C THR A 336 15.61 1.95 -9.51
N ALA A 337 16.18 1.65 -10.67
CA ALA A 337 17.39 0.87 -10.83
C ALA A 337 18.60 1.80 -11.00
N MET A 338 19.62 1.65 -10.16
CA MET A 338 20.74 2.58 -10.07
C MET A 338 22.08 1.86 -10.09
N ALA A 339 22.95 2.23 -11.03
CA ALA A 339 24.35 1.90 -10.92
C ALA A 339 25.00 2.81 -9.87
N HIS A 340 25.67 2.24 -8.86
CA HIS A 340 26.30 2.98 -7.76
C HIS A 340 27.66 2.39 -7.38
N ASN A 341 28.28 2.97 -6.33
CA ASN A 341 29.66 2.71 -5.88
C ASN A 341 30.72 3.38 -6.78
N GLN A 342 31.98 2.98 -6.64
CA GLN A 342 33.08 3.33 -7.55
C GLN A 342 33.12 2.35 -8.71
N LEU A 343 33.61 2.78 -9.89
CA LEU A 343 33.71 1.95 -11.10
C LEU A 343 34.40 0.60 -10.84
N ALA A 344 35.42 0.58 -9.98
CA ALA A 344 36.16 -0.65 -9.63
C ALA A 344 35.31 -1.71 -8.88
N ASN A 345 34.22 -1.29 -8.23
CA ASN A 345 33.32 -2.16 -7.44
C ASN A 345 31.85 -1.81 -7.73
N ILE A 346 31.56 -1.44 -8.98
CA ILE A 346 30.24 -1.02 -9.43
C ILE A 346 29.18 -2.08 -9.10
N ALA A 347 28.00 -1.65 -8.66
CA ALA A 347 26.89 -2.53 -8.36
C ALA A 347 25.56 -1.92 -8.85
N LEU A 348 24.57 -2.79 -9.09
CA LEU A 348 23.20 -2.41 -9.37
C LEU A 348 22.38 -2.44 -8.08
N GLY A 349 21.94 -1.27 -7.62
CA GLY A 349 20.98 -1.12 -6.54
C GLY A 349 19.58 -0.93 -7.11
N VAL A 350 18.58 -1.57 -6.50
CA VAL A 350 17.18 -1.46 -6.91
C VAL A 350 16.34 -0.96 -5.74
N LEU A 351 15.54 0.07 -5.99
CA LEU A 351 14.61 0.64 -5.02
C LEU A 351 13.18 0.42 -5.51
N LEU A 352 12.31 -0.09 -4.63
CA LEU A 352 10.86 -0.08 -4.86
C LEU A 352 10.33 1.33 -4.57
N ASP A 353 9.63 1.90 -5.55
CA ASP A 353 9.06 3.24 -5.46
C ASP A 353 7.58 3.16 -5.06
N THR A 354 7.15 4.04 -4.16
CA THR A 354 5.75 4.22 -3.79
C THR A 354 5.31 5.67 -4.04
N PRO A 355 5.27 6.10 -5.32
CA PRO A 355 5.09 7.50 -5.72
C PRO A 355 3.68 8.07 -5.48
N ARG A 356 2.79 7.34 -4.80
CA ARG A 356 1.44 7.78 -4.46
C ARG A 356 1.47 9.19 -3.83
N PRO A 357 0.90 10.21 -4.51
CA PRO A 357 0.84 11.57 -3.99
C PRO A 357 -0.20 11.69 -2.87
N LEU A 358 0.05 12.57 -1.90
CA LEU A 358 -0.86 12.82 -0.78
C LEU A 358 -1.31 14.29 -0.80
N ALA A 359 -2.62 14.53 -0.70
CA ALA A 359 -3.16 15.89 -0.69
C ALA A 359 -2.77 16.70 0.55
N THR A 360 -2.30 16.03 1.61
CA THR A 360 -1.98 16.64 2.92
C THR A 360 -0.47 16.78 3.18
N ALA A 361 0.38 16.19 2.35
CA ALA A 361 1.82 16.15 2.59
C ALA A 361 2.65 16.05 1.30
N ALA A 362 3.87 16.56 1.34
CA ALA A 362 4.92 16.15 0.41
C ALA A 362 5.57 14.85 0.91
N LYS A 363 6.07 14.03 -0.01
CA LYS A 363 6.83 12.82 0.34
C LYS A 363 8.27 12.95 -0.13
N VAL A 364 9.21 12.66 0.77
CA VAL A 364 10.65 12.74 0.48
C VAL A 364 11.32 11.45 0.91
N ARG A 365 12.09 10.85 0.02
CA ARG A 365 13.00 9.72 0.31
C ARG A 365 14.43 10.17 0.09
N ILE A 366 15.34 9.81 0.99
CA ILE A 366 16.76 10.10 0.85
C ILE A 366 17.51 8.78 0.70
N VAL A 367 18.37 8.69 -0.31
CA VAL A 367 19.19 7.52 -0.63
C VAL A 367 20.65 7.88 -0.43
N HIS A 368 21.36 7.07 0.35
CA HIS A 368 22.79 7.23 0.55
C HIS A 368 23.58 6.37 -0.45
N ALA A 369 24.10 7.01 -1.51
CA ALA A 369 24.83 6.38 -2.60
C ALA A 369 26.26 6.95 -2.80
N SER A 370 26.83 7.57 -1.77
CA SER A 370 28.18 8.17 -1.79
C SER A 370 29.15 7.27 -1.03
N PRO A 371 29.94 6.40 -1.70
CA PRO A 371 30.85 5.49 -1.03
C PRO A 371 31.96 6.20 -0.25
N SER A 372 32.27 7.46 -0.58
CA SER A 372 33.35 8.22 0.06
C SER A 372 32.93 9.00 1.31
N ALA A 373 31.63 9.15 1.60
CA ALA A 373 31.15 9.95 2.72
C ALA A 373 31.24 9.26 4.08
N GLY A 374 31.36 7.93 4.12
CA GLY A 374 31.19 7.17 5.36
C GLY A 374 29.76 7.27 5.90
N ASN A 375 29.53 6.96 7.17
CA ASN A 375 28.20 7.11 7.77
C ASN A 375 27.82 8.61 7.89
N VAL A 376 26.54 8.90 7.69
CA VAL A 376 26.02 10.26 7.69
C VAL A 376 24.84 10.47 8.63
N ASP A 377 24.72 11.69 9.13
CA ASP A 377 23.53 12.21 9.79
C ASP A 377 22.78 13.14 8.84
N ILE A 378 21.45 13.03 8.79
CA ILE A 378 20.56 13.83 7.96
C ILE A 378 19.71 14.72 8.86
N TYR A 379 19.79 16.03 8.62
CA TYR A 379 19.00 17.05 9.29
C TYR A 379 17.94 17.60 8.33
N VAL A 380 16.71 17.69 8.81
CA VAL A 380 15.59 18.33 8.11
C VAL A 380 15.02 19.39 9.05
N THR A 381 15.26 20.66 8.74
CA THR A 381 15.03 21.78 9.67
C THR A 381 14.29 22.94 9.02
N GLY A 382 13.64 23.79 9.81
CA GLY A 382 13.02 25.03 9.31
C GLY A 382 14.02 26.19 9.10
N SER A 383 15.27 26.02 9.49
CA SER A 383 16.38 26.99 9.34
C SER A 383 17.66 26.30 8.92
N GLU A 384 18.63 27.06 8.41
CA GLU A 384 19.96 26.56 8.00
C GLU A 384 20.85 26.11 9.17
N ASP A 385 20.53 26.50 10.41
CA ASP A 385 21.34 26.21 11.59
C ASP A 385 20.95 24.88 12.24
N ILE A 386 21.89 23.93 12.24
CA ILE A 386 21.75 22.60 12.85
C ILE A 386 22.51 22.45 14.18
N THR A 387 23.14 23.51 14.69
CA THR A 387 24.10 23.45 15.81
C THR A 387 23.50 22.80 17.06
N ASN A 388 22.23 23.09 17.36
CA ASN A 388 21.50 22.58 18.52
C ASN A 388 20.31 21.68 18.14
N THR A 389 20.37 21.08 16.95
CA THR A 389 19.30 20.23 16.43
C THR A 389 19.80 18.79 16.33
N ASP A 390 18.97 17.84 16.75
CA ASP A 390 19.25 16.42 16.55
C ASP A 390 18.99 16.03 15.10
N ALA A 391 19.69 15.01 14.61
CA ALA A 391 19.48 14.50 13.26
C ALA A 391 18.10 13.85 13.16
N ALA A 392 17.40 14.08 12.05
CA ALA A 392 16.15 13.37 11.75
C ALA A 392 16.44 11.88 11.48
N PHE A 393 17.58 11.60 10.86
CA PHE A 393 18.12 10.25 10.65
C PHE A 393 19.59 10.25 11.04
N SER A 394 19.96 9.43 12.02
CA SER A 394 21.32 9.37 12.54
C SER A 394 22.05 8.10 12.12
N ASP A 395 23.36 8.20 11.92
CA ASP A 395 24.26 7.07 11.64
C ASP A 395 23.82 6.20 10.45
N ILE A 396 23.38 6.84 9.37
CA ILE A 396 22.98 6.16 8.14
C ILE A 396 24.23 5.69 7.39
N PRO A 397 24.46 4.37 7.24
CA PRO A 397 25.63 3.86 6.55
C PRO A 397 25.46 3.90 5.04
N TYR A 398 26.58 3.89 4.32
CA TYR A 398 26.59 3.48 2.91
C TYR A 398 26.41 1.96 2.80
N GLY A 399 25.55 1.52 1.89
CA GLY A 399 25.31 0.09 1.61
C GLY A 399 25.71 -0.29 0.18
N SER A 400 26.23 -1.51 0.04
CA SER A 400 26.48 -2.14 -1.25
C SER A 400 26.39 -3.67 -1.09
N PRO A 401 25.70 -4.40 -2.00
CA PRO A 401 25.04 -3.93 -3.22
C PRO A 401 23.66 -3.29 -3.00
N GLU A 402 23.12 -3.34 -1.77
CA GLU A 402 21.81 -2.74 -1.46
C GLU A 402 21.95 -1.26 -1.07
N LEU A 403 21.07 -0.42 -1.62
CA LEU A 403 21.02 1.01 -1.32
C LEU A 403 20.27 1.29 -0.01
N ILE A 404 20.97 1.89 0.94
CA ILE A 404 20.35 2.36 2.19
C ILE A 404 19.59 3.65 1.93
N ASN A 405 18.35 3.72 2.41
CA ASN A 405 17.48 4.86 2.25
C ASN A 405 16.55 5.04 3.45
N THR A 406 15.94 6.23 3.57
CA THR A 406 15.07 6.58 4.69
C THR A 406 13.64 6.01 4.59
N GLY A 407 13.29 5.34 3.49
CA GLY A 407 11.90 5.24 3.05
C GLY A 407 11.33 6.62 2.68
N TYR A 408 10.07 6.65 2.24
CA TYR A 408 9.35 7.91 2.06
C TYR A 408 8.90 8.45 3.40
N VAL A 409 9.28 9.70 3.67
CA VAL A 409 8.88 10.47 4.84
C VAL A 409 7.90 11.53 4.39
N GLU A 410 6.80 11.67 5.12
CA GLU A 410 5.81 12.69 4.86
C GLU A 410 6.19 13.98 5.59
N LEU A 411 6.15 15.10 4.88
CA LEU A 411 6.43 16.43 5.41
C LEU A 411 5.25 17.37 5.09
N PRO A 412 4.81 18.20 6.05
CA PRO A 412 3.84 19.26 5.77
C PRO A 412 4.32 20.21 4.67
N GLU A 413 3.39 20.98 4.12
CA GLU A 413 3.74 22.13 3.28
C GLU A 413 4.66 23.09 4.04
N GLY A 414 5.73 23.54 3.40
CA GLY A 414 6.62 24.51 4.01
C GLY A 414 8.00 24.55 3.36
N ARG A 415 8.80 25.51 3.83
CA ARG A 415 10.22 25.58 3.49
C ARG A 415 11.03 24.81 4.52
N TYR A 416 11.83 23.87 4.02
CA TYR A 416 12.75 23.06 4.81
C TYR A 416 14.17 23.26 4.32
N TYR A 417 15.13 22.99 5.19
CA TYR A 417 16.54 22.91 4.88
C TYR A 417 17.00 21.48 5.15
N VAL A 418 17.58 20.84 4.13
CA VAL A 418 18.21 19.54 4.28
C VAL A 418 19.71 19.73 4.35
N THR A 419 20.31 19.24 5.43
CA THR A 419 21.76 19.24 5.62
C THR A 419 22.20 17.81 5.92
N VAL A 420 23.24 17.34 5.24
CA VAL A 420 23.86 16.03 5.51
C VAL A 420 25.25 16.27 6.05
N THR A 421 25.61 15.61 7.15
CA THR A 421 26.93 15.69 7.78
C THR A 421 27.50 14.29 7.95
N PRO A 422 28.83 14.14 8.11
CA PRO A 422 29.38 12.91 8.67
C PRO A 422 28.77 12.64 10.06
N THR A 423 28.59 11.37 10.43
CA THR A 423 28.01 11.00 11.73
C THR A 423 28.75 11.66 12.89
N GLY A 424 27.99 12.29 13.80
CA GLY A 424 28.52 12.95 15.00
C GLY A 424 29.18 14.31 14.73
N SER A 425 29.15 14.79 13.49
CA SER A 425 29.60 16.13 13.11
C SER A 425 28.41 17.10 12.92
N LYS A 426 28.67 18.40 12.96
CA LYS A 426 27.75 19.46 12.51
C LYS A 426 28.29 20.21 11.28
N GLN A 427 29.39 19.73 10.71
CA GLN A 427 29.94 20.28 9.48
C GLN A 427 29.20 19.67 8.29
N ALA A 428 28.48 20.50 7.54
CA ALA A 428 27.79 20.09 6.33
C ALA A 428 28.77 19.47 5.32
N ALA A 429 28.47 18.24 4.89
CA ALA A 429 29.04 17.63 3.70
C ALA A 429 28.18 17.97 2.47
N ILE A 430 26.86 18.02 2.64
CA ILE A 430 25.88 18.49 1.65
C ILE A 430 24.98 19.52 2.31
N GLY A 431 24.66 20.58 1.58
CA GLY A 431 23.71 21.61 2.00
C GLY A 431 24.32 22.66 2.93
N PRO A 432 23.48 23.45 3.63
CA PRO A 432 22.02 23.34 3.66
C PRO A 432 21.37 23.58 2.29
N ILE A 433 20.47 22.69 1.87
CA ILE A 433 19.67 22.82 0.65
C ILE A 433 18.27 23.26 1.04
N ALA A 434 17.82 24.42 0.54
CA ALA A 434 16.44 24.86 0.73
C ALA A 434 15.49 24.07 -0.19
N LEU A 435 14.44 23.50 0.40
CA LEU A 435 13.37 22.79 -0.28
C LEU A 435 12.05 23.48 0.03
N ASP A 436 11.36 23.95 -1.01
CA ASP A 436 9.99 24.45 -0.91
C ASP A 436 9.05 23.28 -1.22
N LEU A 437 8.48 22.68 -0.17
CA LEU A 437 7.62 21.50 -0.26
C LEU A 437 6.16 21.91 -0.37
N MET A 438 5.46 21.28 -1.32
CA MET A 438 4.02 21.41 -1.54
C MET A 438 3.37 20.03 -1.45
N PRO A 439 2.13 19.92 -0.93
CA PRO A 439 1.41 18.66 -0.93
C PRO A 439 1.28 18.05 -2.32
N GLY A 440 1.23 16.72 -2.38
CA GLY A 440 1.11 15.95 -3.61
C GLY A 440 2.41 15.79 -4.39
N ARG A 441 3.52 16.40 -3.95
CA ARG A 441 4.84 16.21 -4.56
C ARG A 441 5.57 15.06 -3.90
N VAL A 442 6.21 14.21 -4.71
CA VAL A 442 6.96 13.04 -4.25
C VAL A 442 8.35 13.09 -4.87
N PHE A 443 9.39 13.02 -4.04
CA PHE A 443 10.77 13.16 -4.47
C PHE A 443 11.69 12.13 -3.83
N THR A 444 12.72 11.75 -4.57
CA THR A 444 13.86 11.01 -4.06
C THR A 444 15.13 11.84 -4.23
N ALA A 445 15.84 12.11 -3.14
CA ALA A 445 17.14 12.75 -3.15
C ALA A 445 18.23 11.69 -2.98
N VAL A 446 19.18 11.65 -3.91
CA VAL A 446 20.28 10.67 -3.91
C VAL A 446 21.59 11.40 -3.62
N ALA A 447 22.23 11.08 -2.51
CA ALA A 447 23.55 11.59 -2.16
C ALA A 447 24.64 10.77 -2.88
N LEU A 448 25.48 11.42 -3.68
CA LEU A 448 26.49 10.82 -4.54
C LEU A 448 27.87 11.46 -4.30
N ASP A 449 28.94 10.78 -4.70
CA ASP A 449 30.29 11.37 -4.74
C ASP A 449 30.38 12.53 -5.76
N ALA A 450 31.40 13.37 -5.64
CA ALA A 450 31.73 14.40 -6.63
C ALA A 450 32.06 13.76 -7.99
N ALA A 451 31.85 14.50 -9.09
CA ALA A 451 32.28 14.05 -10.41
C ALA A 451 33.79 13.71 -10.42
N GLY A 452 34.15 12.51 -10.88
CA GLY A 452 35.49 11.93 -10.77
C GLY A 452 35.74 11.11 -9.50
N GLY A 453 34.75 10.99 -8.60
CA GLY A 453 34.81 10.26 -7.34
C GLY A 453 35.24 11.12 -6.14
N GLY A 454 34.94 10.64 -4.92
CA GLY A 454 35.36 11.30 -3.69
C GLY A 454 34.42 12.40 -3.19
N LEU A 455 34.92 13.15 -2.20
CA LEU A 455 34.23 14.29 -1.59
C LEU A 455 34.63 15.61 -2.27
N PRO A 456 33.83 16.69 -2.16
CA PRO A 456 32.56 16.78 -1.42
C PRO A 456 31.42 16.03 -2.12
N ALA A 457 30.54 15.43 -1.33
CA ALA A 457 29.37 14.77 -1.88
C ALA A 457 28.40 15.80 -2.49
N GLN A 458 27.54 15.33 -3.39
CA GLN A 458 26.53 16.12 -4.09
C GLN A 458 25.18 15.39 -4.10
N VAL A 459 24.14 16.04 -4.62
CA VAL A 459 22.77 15.50 -4.65
C VAL A 459 22.23 15.46 -6.06
N LEU A 460 21.64 14.32 -6.43
CA LEU A 460 20.73 14.17 -7.55
C LEU A 460 19.29 14.15 -7.02
N LEU A 461 18.41 14.97 -7.58
CA LEU A 461 16.98 14.96 -7.27
C LEU A 461 16.20 14.22 -8.35
N LEU A 462 15.39 13.26 -7.94
CA LEU A 462 14.47 12.51 -8.78
C LEU A 462 13.05 12.98 -8.45
N ASP A 463 12.29 13.39 -9.48
CA ASP A 463 10.85 13.68 -9.34
C ASP A 463 10.08 12.37 -9.56
N ASP A 464 9.39 11.92 -8.52
CA ASP A 464 8.66 10.66 -8.51
C ASP A 464 7.16 10.89 -8.77
N SER A 465 6.72 12.14 -9.00
CA SER A 465 5.29 12.47 -9.09
C SER A 465 4.60 12.03 -10.38
N GLN A 466 5.33 11.53 -11.38
CA GLN A 466 4.81 11.06 -12.67
C GLN A 466 5.48 9.73 -13.06
N PRO A 467 5.11 8.63 -12.38
CA PRO A 467 5.67 7.32 -12.63
C PRO A 467 5.16 6.63 -13.89
#